data_AF-A0A4V1LTU9-F1
#
_entry.id   AF-A0A4V1LTU9-F1
#
_cell.length_a   1.000
_cell.length_b   1.000
_cell.length_c   1.000
_cell.angle_alpha   90.00
_cell.angle_beta   90.00
_cell.angle_gamma   90.00
#
_symmetry.space_group_name_H-M   'P 1'
#
loop_
_entity.id
_entity.type
_entity.pdbx_description
1 polymer ?
#
loop_
_entity_poly.entity_id
_entity_poly.type
_entity_poly.pdbx_seq_one_letter_code
_entity_poly.pdbx_strand_id
1 'polypeptide(L)'
;MMKYIEKDLTLLANVLKTNKSLDLKHKGQFYQIFESDDLGYIINIYTSNERDENGDLLDSNMIDGGICTGSAKDAIKFMIS
;
A
#
# COMPACT_ATOMS: atom_id res chain seq x y z
N MET A 1 19.05 14.87 3.85
CA MET A 1 17.61 14.79 3.51
C MET A 1 17.07 13.35 3.49
N MET A 2 17.87 12.30 3.26
CA MET A 2 17.39 10.89 3.18
C MET A 2 16.95 10.24 4.51
N LYS A 3 17.38 10.75 5.67
CA LYS A 3 17.14 10.12 6.98
C LYS A 3 15.67 10.12 7.42
N TYR A 4 14.88 11.10 6.97
CA TYR A 4 13.45 11.21 7.28
C TYR A 4 12.63 10.19 6.48
N ILE A 5 12.91 10.05 5.18
CA ILE A 5 12.25 9.09 4.29
C ILE A 5 12.44 7.65 4.81
N GLU A 6 13.65 7.30 5.27
CA GLU A 6 13.89 5.95 5.80
C GLU A 6 13.14 5.67 7.11
N LYS A 7 13.02 6.68 7.97
CA LYS A 7 12.23 6.59 9.21
C LYS A 7 10.75 6.40 8.89
N ASP A 8 10.22 7.14 7.93
CA ASP A 8 8.81 7.06 7.52
C ASP A 8 8.52 5.71 6.85
N LEU A 9 9.43 5.21 6.00
CA LEU A 9 9.36 3.87 5.41
C LEU A 9 9.30 2.76 6.46
N THR A 10 10.14 2.87 7.50
CA THR A 10 10.20 1.88 8.57
C THR A 10 8.92 1.90 9.41
N LEU A 11 8.38 3.10 9.68
CA LEU A 11 7.12 3.23 10.39
C LEU A 11 5.97 2.61 9.60
N LEU A 12 5.84 2.92 8.31
CA LEU A 12 4.79 2.37 7.45
C LEU A 12 4.90 0.85 7.32
N ALA A 13 6.12 0.32 7.18
CA ALA A 13 6.35 -1.12 7.13
C ALA A 13 5.95 -1.82 8.43
N ASN A 14 6.20 -1.19 9.59
CA ASN A 14 5.76 -1.72 10.87
C ASN A 14 4.23 -1.70 10.99
N VAL A 15 3.57 -0.61 10.59
CA VAL A 15 2.09 -0.53 10.58
C VAL A 15 1.51 -1.62 9.68
N LEU A 16 2.02 -1.77 8.45
CA LEU A 16 1.58 -2.81 7.53
C LEU A 16 1.78 -4.21 8.13
N LYS A 17 2.90 -4.48 8.79
CA LYS A 17 3.17 -5.78 9.42
C LYS A 17 2.27 -6.04 10.63
N THR A 18 1.95 -5.02 11.43
CA THR A 18 1.10 -5.15 12.61
C THR A 18 -0.37 -5.31 12.24
N ASN A 19 -0.86 -4.51 11.31
CA ASN A 19 -2.27 -4.48 10.93
C ASN A 19 -2.61 -5.42 9.77
N LYS A 20 -1.59 -5.97 9.11
CA LYS A 20 -1.68 -6.75 7.86
C LYS A 20 -2.25 -5.98 6.66
N SER A 21 -2.63 -4.73 6.84
CA SER A 21 -3.07 -3.83 5.78
C SER A 21 -2.68 -2.39 6.08
N LEU A 22 -2.60 -1.58 5.03
CA LEU A 22 -2.27 -0.18 5.07
C LEU A 22 -2.86 0.53 3.85
N ASP A 23 -3.72 1.52 4.12
CA ASP A 23 -4.22 2.46 3.13
C ASP A 23 -3.52 3.81 3.29
N LEU A 24 -3.06 4.43 2.21
CA LEU A 24 -2.46 5.77 2.25
C LEU A 24 -2.57 6.53 0.94
N LYS A 25 -2.35 7.84 1.02
CA LYS A 25 -2.29 8.74 -0.14
C LYS A 25 -0.85 9.19 -0.39
N HIS A 26 -0.35 9.04 -1.61
CA HIS A 26 0.97 9.53 -2.02
C HIS A 26 0.92 10.07 -3.46
N LYS A 27 1.53 11.24 -3.70
CA LYS A 27 1.59 11.91 -5.02
C LYS A 27 0.23 12.02 -5.76
N GLY A 28 -0.87 12.17 -5.00
CA GLY A 28 -2.23 12.30 -5.57
C GLY A 28 -2.93 10.97 -5.86
N GLN A 29 -2.26 9.83 -5.68
CA GLN A 29 -2.82 8.49 -5.82
C GLN A 29 -3.13 7.88 -4.45
N PHE A 30 -4.01 6.90 -4.44
CA PHE A 30 -4.41 6.14 -3.26
C PHE A 30 -3.88 4.72 -3.37
N TYR A 31 -3.22 4.25 -2.31
CA TYR A 31 -2.61 2.94 -2.25
C TYR A 31 -3.32 2.12 -1.19
N GLN A 32 -3.61 0.88 -1.52
CA GLN A 32 -4.03 -0.15 -0.59
C GLN A 32 -2.99 -1.27 -0.65
N ILE A 33 -2.38 -1.57 0.49
CA ILE A 33 -1.40 -2.63 0.61
C ILE A 33 -1.88 -3.59 1.68
N PHE A 34 -1.93 -4.89 1.39
CA PHE A 34 -2.31 -5.90 2.37
C PHE A 34 -1.55 -7.20 2.17
N GLU A 35 -1.36 -7.94 3.26
CA GLU A 35 -0.78 -9.28 3.25
C GLU A 35 -1.85 -10.29 2.77
N SER A 36 -1.54 -11.00 1.70
CA SER A 36 -2.26 -12.19 1.23
C SER A 36 -1.62 -13.43 1.84
N ASP A 37 -2.47 -14.36 2.27
CA ASP A 37 -2.03 -15.63 2.86
C ASP A 37 -1.21 -16.50 1.88
N ASP A 38 -1.40 -16.33 0.56
CA ASP A 38 -0.80 -17.19 -0.47
C ASP A 38 0.25 -16.49 -1.35
N LEU A 39 0.18 -15.16 -1.49
CA LEU A 39 0.90 -14.42 -2.54
C LEU A 39 1.92 -13.40 -2.02
N GLY A 40 1.99 -13.19 -0.70
CA GLY A 40 2.78 -12.09 -0.11
C GLY A 40 1.96 -10.80 -0.05
N TYR A 41 2.58 -9.63 -0.28
CA TYR A 41 1.87 -8.35 -0.22
C TYR A 41 1.22 -8.01 -1.56
N ILE A 42 -0.10 -7.79 -1.54
CA ILE A 42 -0.84 -7.21 -2.66
C ILE A 42 -0.79 -5.69 -2.53
N ILE A 43 -0.54 -5.00 -3.63
CA ILE A 43 -0.46 -3.54 -3.72
C ILE A 43 -1.40 -3.11 -4.82
N ASN A 44 -2.43 -2.33 -4.49
CA ASN A 44 -3.37 -1.76 -5.46
C ASN A 44 -3.28 -0.23 -5.44
N ILE A 45 -3.32 0.39 -6.61
CA ILE A 45 -3.25 1.83 -6.81
C ILE A 45 -4.53 2.33 -7.44
N TYR A 46 -5.12 3.37 -6.85
CA TYR A 46 -6.39 3.95 -7.27
C TYR A 46 -6.25 5.46 -7.52
N THR A 47 -7.12 5.97 -8.39
CA THR A 47 -7.25 7.40 -8.69
C THR A 47 -8.13 8.16 -7.69
N SER A 48 -8.95 7.43 -6.92
CA SER A 48 -9.90 7.97 -5.94
C SER A 48 -9.91 7.11 -4.68
N ASN A 49 -10.31 7.68 -3.54
CA ASN A 49 -10.61 6.95 -2.30
C ASN A 49 -12.11 6.66 -2.13
N GLU A 50 -12.87 6.74 -3.21
CA GLU A 50 -14.27 6.35 -3.23
C GLU A 50 -14.41 4.87 -2.90
N ARG A 51 -15.41 4.57 -2.05
CA ARG A 51 -15.67 3.22 -1.54
C ARG A 51 -17.07 2.78 -1.92
N ASP A 52 -17.26 1.49 -2.08
CA ASP A 52 -18.57 0.87 -2.28
C ASP A 52 -19.38 0.80 -0.97
N GLU A 53 -20.55 0.18 -1.04
CA GLU A 53 -21.44 -0.02 0.12
C GLU A 53 -20.86 -0.92 1.21
N ASN A 54 -19.85 -1.74 0.88
CA ASN A 54 -19.14 -2.61 1.82
C ASN A 54 -17.94 -1.90 2.46
N GLY A 55 -17.63 -0.69 2.01
CA GLY A 55 -16.47 0.07 2.46
C GLY A 55 -15.18 -0.31 1.73
N ASP A 56 -15.25 -1.04 0.62
CA ASP A 56 -14.09 -1.41 -0.19
C ASP A 56 -13.81 -0.34 -1.24
N LEU A 57 -12.53 -0.14 -1.60
CA LEU A 57 -12.18 0.81 -2.67
C LEU A 57 -12.76 0.32 -4.00
N LEU A 58 -13.30 1.24 -4.80
CA LEU A 58 -13.90 0.87 -6.07
C LEU A 58 -12.84 0.37 -7.06
N ASP A 59 -12.98 -0.89 -7.49
CA ASP A 59 -12.15 -1.51 -8.54
C ASP A 59 -12.13 -0.70 -9.84
N SER A 60 -13.22 0.00 -10.17
CA SER A 60 -13.31 0.88 -11.35
C SER A 60 -12.32 2.05 -11.31
N ASN A 61 -11.83 2.41 -10.11
CA ASN A 61 -10.82 3.45 -9.92
C ASN A 61 -9.39 2.90 -9.84
N MET A 62 -9.22 1.57 -9.85
CA MET A 62 -7.90 0.92 -9.82
C MET A 62 -7.20 1.14 -11.17
N ILE A 63 -5.96 1.64 -11.11
CA ILE A 63 -5.16 1.96 -12.30
C ILE A 63 -3.93 1.09 -12.45
N ASP A 64 -3.45 0.51 -11.35
CA ASP A 64 -2.30 -0.37 -11.35
C ASP A 64 -2.33 -1.25 -10.10
N GLY A 65 -1.56 -2.33 -10.14
CA GLY A 65 -1.38 -3.20 -8.99
C GLY A 65 -0.24 -4.19 -9.18
N GLY A 66 0.15 -4.82 -8.09
CA GLY A 66 1.27 -5.74 -8.10
C GLY A 66 1.33 -6.62 -6.87
N ILE A 67 2.15 -7.65 -6.99
CA ILE A 67 2.44 -8.60 -5.91
C ILE A 67 3.90 -8.42 -5.51
N CYS A 68 4.13 -8.25 -4.22
CA CYS A 68 5.45 -8.20 -3.61
C CYS A 68 5.64 -9.41 -2.68
N THR A 69 6.49 -10.35 -3.09
CA THR A 69 6.89 -11.52 -2.28
C THR A 69 8.05 -11.21 -1.31
N GLY A 70 8.48 -9.95 -1.25
CA GLY A 70 9.55 -9.47 -0.37
C GLY A 70 9.07 -9.10 1.03
N SER A 71 9.83 -8.25 1.71
CA SER A 71 9.45 -7.76 3.04
C SER A 71 8.37 -6.67 2.99
N ALA A 72 7.72 -6.39 4.11
CA ALA A 72 6.82 -5.23 4.24
C ALA A 72 7.52 -3.92 3.80
N LYS A 73 8.82 -3.76 4.09
CA LYS A 73 9.58 -2.57 3.66
C LYS A 73 9.73 -2.52 2.13
N ASP A 74 9.82 -3.66 1.46
CA ASP A 74 9.89 -3.72 0.00
C ASP A 74 8.53 -3.41 -0.63
N ALA A 75 7.43 -3.87 -0.04
CA ALA A 75 6.08 -3.48 -0.44
C ALA A 75 5.85 -1.95 -0.30
N ILE A 76 6.28 -1.34 0.82
CA ILE A 76 6.18 0.11 1.02
C ILE A 76 7.04 0.90 0.03
N LYS A 77 8.24 0.40 -0.33
CA LYS A 77 9.12 1.07 -1.31
C LYS A 77 8.47 1.21 -2.68
N PHE A 78 7.57 0.30 -3.07
CA PHE A 78 6.84 0.37 -4.34
C PHE A 78 6.14 1.71 -4.54
N MET A 79 5.66 2.34 -3.45
CA MET A 79 4.97 3.64 -3.50
C MET A 79 5.89 4.82 -3.78
N ILE A 80 7.19 4.67 -3.51
CA ILE A 80 8.18 5.76 -3.60
C ILE A 80 8.94 5.73 -4.93
N SER A 81 9.01 4.55 -5.56
CA SER A 81 9.65 4.32 -6.87
C SER A 81 9.14 5.22 -7.99
#